data_AF-A0A395NZ39-F1
#
_entry.id   AF-A0A395NZ39-F1
#
_cell.length_a   1.000
_cell.length_b   1.000
_cell.length_c   1.000
_cell.angle_alpha   90.00
_cell.angle_beta   90.00
_cell.angle_gamma   90.00
#
_symmetry.space_group_name_H-M   'P 1'
#
loop_
_entity.id
_entity.type
_entity.pdbx_description
1 polymer ?
#
loop_
_entity_poly.entity_id
_entity_poly.type
_entity_poly.pdbx_seq_one_letter_code
_entity_poly.pdbx_strand_id
1 'polypeptide(L)'
;MCRCFPEALNLNTQGLYQSVKSGADLSEAAFTVISTSNKLQQCMLDNGFDVKDNKAEVEAKDLSLGQGWIVLRAEEIDSATYADLAAAIAPCFTPAQCNPELIRGFFMNYLRKSKELMNDQLTGFLKEWLDIIGNMEKKGQEVVSAAENLTEKITHMPDKIKAIRDEVCVGEACLEQQVTSFIQKISSLNELVHVVENSKAAAITAVQVIPEMITQTRTAIEAAEADPDVNFLIELIKSGRLTKVDNIWNSFQAVQKLPEIVGHLKKSTTSIQRVVTQYNSYGHNAKAVIGEVLSLQWDTTAVGSGMTKIQQIIKTELEAPLGNLTNTIGQLGSVLDSFPVKDGRFALQTGVASYQRYSTVSMDVPCTRQGRKTFSAAGFKKTYSYPEFYLCPYGPKRIPWPNHHIPFIKVRT
;
A
#
# COMPACT_ATOMS: atom_id res chain seq x y z
N MET A 1 36.64 -8.25 -32.13
CA MET A 1 37.34 -8.40 -30.83
C MET A 1 38.37 -7.29 -30.56
N CYS A 2 39.28 -6.98 -31.49
CA CYS A 2 40.45 -6.10 -31.30
C CYS A 2 40.17 -4.65 -30.86
N ARG A 3 38.93 -4.17 -30.91
CA ARG A 3 38.55 -2.80 -30.52
C ARG A 3 37.63 -2.76 -29.29
N CYS A 4 36.63 -3.63 -29.25
CA CYS A 4 35.60 -3.61 -28.22
C CYS A 4 36.11 -4.05 -26.84
N PHE A 5 36.98 -5.06 -26.78
CA PHE A 5 37.53 -5.53 -25.51
C PHE A 5 38.46 -4.49 -24.86
N PRO A 6 39.45 -3.89 -25.56
CA PRO A 6 40.24 -2.79 -25.01
C PRO A 6 39.41 -1.58 -24.60
N GLU A 7 38.40 -1.19 -25.39
CA GLU A 7 37.52 -0.05 -25.07
C GLU A 7 36.66 -0.32 -23.84
N ALA A 8 36.09 -1.52 -23.69
CA ALA A 8 35.33 -1.92 -22.50
C ALA A 8 36.21 -1.97 -21.24
N LEU A 9 37.44 -2.48 -21.35
CA LEU A 9 38.40 -2.43 -20.26
C LEU A 9 38.77 -1.00 -19.87
N ASN A 10 38.95 -0.12 -20.86
CA ASN A 10 39.30 1.27 -20.61
C ASN A 10 38.18 2.01 -19.83
N LEU A 11 36.91 1.85 -20.24
CA LEU A 11 35.78 2.42 -19.51
C LEU A 11 35.70 1.92 -18.06
N ASN A 12 36.05 0.65 -17.83
CA ASN A 12 36.12 0.08 -16.49
C ASN A 12 37.26 0.68 -15.66
N THR A 13 38.45 0.84 -16.23
CA THR A 13 39.59 1.46 -15.54
C THR A 13 39.37 2.94 -15.22
N GLN A 14 38.61 3.66 -16.04
CA GLN A 14 38.30 5.07 -15.83
C GLN A 14 37.18 5.30 -14.80
N GLY A 15 36.57 4.23 -14.28
CA GLY A 15 35.48 4.34 -13.30
C GLY A 15 34.19 4.93 -13.85
N LEU A 16 34.09 5.19 -15.15
CA LEU A 16 32.92 5.81 -15.79
C LEU A 16 31.65 4.97 -15.63
N TYR A 17 31.78 3.65 -15.49
CA TYR A 17 30.63 2.79 -15.18
C TYR A 17 30.04 3.06 -13.79
N GLN A 18 30.81 3.55 -12.82
CA GLN A 18 30.34 3.69 -11.44
C GLN A 18 29.24 4.75 -11.31
N SER A 19 29.24 5.78 -12.16
CA SER A 19 28.21 6.83 -12.13
C SER A 19 26.83 6.32 -12.55
N VAL A 20 26.77 5.33 -13.44
CA VAL A 20 25.51 4.76 -13.96
C VAL A 20 25.16 3.41 -13.36
N LYS A 21 26.10 2.78 -12.63
CA LYS A 21 25.97 1.41 -12.12
C LYS A 21 24.71 1.20 -11.28
N SER A 22 24.32 2.15 -10.45
CA SER A 22 23.15 2.01 -9.56
C SER A 22 21.96 2.86 -10.00
N GLY A 23 21.90 3.30 -11.26
CA GLY A 23 20.82 4.18 -11.71
C GLY A 23 20.86 5.57 -11.06
N ALA A 24 22.03 5.97 -10.53
CA ALA A 24 22.18 7.15 -9.68
C ALA A 24 22.25 8.49 -10.44
N ASP A 25 22.22 8.44 -11.77
CA ASP A 25 22.35 9.62 -12.62
C ASP A 25 21.50 9.49 -13.90
N LEU A 26 20.71 10.53 -14.23
CA LEU A 26 19.92 10.65 -15.46
C LEU A 26 20.45 11.78 -16.38
N SER A 27 21.70 12.21 -16.19
CA SER A 27 22.32 13.29 -16.97
C SER A 27 22.69 12.91 -18.41
N GLU A 28 23.09 13.90 -19.20
CA GLU A 28 23.66 13.69 -20.55
C GLU A 28 24.94 12.84 -20.51
N ALA A 29 25.74 12.97 -19.45
CA ALA A 29 26.91 12.13 -19.24
C ALA A 29 26.51 10.67 -19.01
N ALA A 30 25.47 10.43 -18.20
CA ALA A 30 24.91 9.09 -18.01
C ALA A 30 24.41 8.49 -19.32
N PHE A 31 23.63 9.25 -20.11
CA PHE A 31 23.19 8.83 -21.45
C PHE A 31 24.35 8.40 -22.35
N THR A 32 25.42 9.20 -22.39
CA THR A 32 26.61 8.92 -23.22
C THR A 32 27.31 7.64 -22.77
N VAL A 33 27.48 7.45 -21.45
CA VAL A 33 28.10 6.26 -20.86
C VAL A 33 27.26 5.02 -21.15
N ILE A 34 25.95 5.07 -20.95
CA ILE A 34 25.04 3.93 -21.19
C ILE A 34 25.01 3.58 -22.67
N SER A 35 24.87 4.56 -23.55
CA SER A 35 24.85 4.35 -25.00
C SER A 35 26.15 3.72 -25.52
N THR A 36 27.30 4.16 -25.00
CA THR A 36 28.61 3.57 -25.32
C THR A 36 28.71 2.14 -24.78
N SER A 37 28.24 1.92 -23.56
CA SER A 37 28.21 0.60 -22.92
C SER A 37 27.37 -0.40 -23.69
N ASN A 38 26.19 0.01 -24.19
CA ASN A 38 25.30 -0.84 -24.99
C ASN A 38 25.98 -1.29 -26.30
N LYS A 39 26.65 -0.37 -27.00
CA LYS A 39 27.41 -0.70 -28.22
C LYS A 39 28.54 -1.69 -27.94
N LEU A 40 29.28 -1.48 -26.84
CA LEU A 40 30.38 -2.36 -26.45
C LEU A 40 29.88 -3.73 -25.99
N GLN A 41 28.80 -3.79 -25.21
CA GLN A 41 28.17 -5.04 -24.79
C GLN A 41 27.71 -5.85 -26.00
N GLN A 42 27.02 -5.22 -26.96
CA GLN A 42 26.60 -5.89 -28.18
C GLN A 42 27.80 -6.42 -28.97
N CYS A 43 28.85 -5.62 -29.12
CA CYS A 43 30.06 -6.09 -29.78
C CYS A 43 30.72 -7.27 -29.05
N MET A 44 30.72 -7.27 -27.71
CA MET A 44 31.24 -8.40 -26.93
C MET A 44 30.40 -9.67 -27.14
N LEU A 45 29.06 -9.54 -27.15
CA LEU A 45 28.13 -10.62 -27.46
C LEU A 45 28.38 -11.19 -28.87
N ASP A 46 28.50 -10.33 -29.89
CA ASP A 46 28.78 -10.71 -31.28
C ASP A 46 30.14 -11.44 -31.43
N ASN A 47 31.04 -11.28 -30.45
CA ASN A 47 32.34 -11.95 -30.40
C ASN A 47 32.37 -13.16 -29.45
N GLY A 48 31.19 -13.65 -29.02
CA GLY A 48 31.06 -14.88 -28.23
C GLY A 48 31.26 -14.72 -26.72
N PHE A 49 31.21 -13.49 -26.18
CA PHE A 49 31.24 -13.26 -24.73
C PHE A 49 29.82 -13.09 -24.19
N ASP A 50 29.32 -14.12 -23.50
CA ASP A 50 28.01 -14.06 -22.86
C ASP A 50 27.92 -12.96 -21.79
N VAL A 51 26.71 -12.46 -21.58
CA VAL A 51 26.37 -11.61 -20.43
C VAL A 51 25.72 -12.48 -19.37
N LYS A 52 26.28 -12.46 -18.17
CA LYS A 52 25.71 -13.08 -16.96
C LYS A 52 25.18 -12.00 -16.03
N ASP A 53 24.23 -12.38 -15.19
CA ASP A 53 23.65 -11.51 -14.19
C ASP A 53 23.38 -12.23 -12.86
N ASN A 54 23.01 -11.47 -11.83
CA ASN A 54 22.53 -12.00 -10.55
C ASN A 54 21.05 -11.67 -10.27
N LYS A 55 20.22 -11.58 -11.32
CA LYS A 55 18.81 -11.19 -11.19
C LYS A 55 18.05 -12.06 -10.20
N ALA A 56 18.17 -13.38 -10.32
CA ALA A 56 17.45 -14.32 -9.44
C ALA A 56 17.77 -14.14 -7.94
N GLU A 57 19.03 -13.82 -7.61
CA GLU A 57 19.44 -13.53 -6.23
C GLU A 57 18.82 -12.22 -5.72
N VAL A 58 18.83 -11.19 -6.56
CA VAL A 58 18.23 -9.88 -6.25
C VAL A 58 16.72 -9.99 -6.10
N GLU A 59 16.03 -10.72 -6.97
CA GLU A 59 14.58 -10.94 -6.86
C GLU A 59 14.23 -11.72 -5.58
N ALA A 60 15.00 -12.75 -5.23
CA ALA A 60 14.78 -13.52 -4.01
C ALA A 60 14.97 -12.68 -2.73
N LYS A 61 15.90 -11.72 -2.77
CA LYS A 61 16.21 -10.84 -1.64
C LYS A 61 15.23 -9.67 -1.53
N ASP A 62 15.11 -8.88 -2.61
CA ASP A 62 14.47 -7.58 -2.59
C ASP A 62 12.97 -7.67 -2.94
N LEU A 63 12.57 -8.68 -3.71
CA LEU A 63 11.19 -8.86 -4.20
C LEU A 63 10.45 -10.05 -3.57
N SER A 64 10.90 -10.50 -2.40
CA SER A 64 10.25 -11.59 -1.67
C SER A 64 8.89 -11.19 -1.10
N LEU A 65 7.94 -12.13 -1.14
CA LEU A 65 6.55 -12.00 -0.63
C LEU A 65 6.41 -12.30 0.88
N GLY A 66 7.51 -12.33 1.63
CA GLY A 66 7.47 -12.66 3.05
C GLY A 66 6.67 -11.63 3.87
N GLN A 67 6.09 -12.05 5.01
CA GLN A 67 5.44 -11.16 6.00
C GLN A 67 4.16 -10.41 5.54
N GLY A 68 3.39 -10.98 4.60
CA GLY A 68 2.11 -10.39 4.17
C GLY A 68 2.25 -9.21 3.21
N TRP A 69 3.42 -9.04 2.59
CA TRP A 69 3.64 -8.04 1.56
C TRP A 69 3.24 -8.57 0.18
N ILE A 70 2.50 -7.76 -0.55
CA ILE A 70 2.28 -7.88 -1.99
C ILE A 70 3.35 -7.06 -2.70
N VAL A 71 4.01 -7.62 -3.71
CA VAL A 71 5.05 -6.94 -4.49
C VAL A 71 4.54 -6.70 -5.90
N LEU A 72 4.28 -5.44 -6.24
CA LEU A 72 3.91 -4.98 -7.58
C LEU A 72 5.18 -4.59 -8.33
N ARG A 73 5.39 -5.13 -9.53
CA ARG A 73 6.57 -4.83 -10.35
C ARG A 73 6.18 -3.97 -11.55
N ALA A 74 6.91 -2.87 -11.76
CA ALA A 74 6.79 -2.10 -12.99
C ALA A 74 7.62 -2.73 -14.11
N GLU A 75 7.58 -2.11 -15.30
CA GLU A 75 8.44 -2.48 -16.42
C GLU A 75 9.92 -2.38 -15.99
N GLU A 76 10.70 -3.39 -16.36
CA GLU A 76 12.14 -3.38 -16.10
C GLU A 76 12.81 -2.25 -16.88
N ILE A 77 13.62 -1.44 -16.22
CA ILE A 77 14.46 -0.43 -16.86
C ILE A 77 15.79 -1.11 -17.20
N ASP A 78 15.81 -1.70 -18.40
CA ASP A 78 17.01 -2.22 -19.02
C ASP A 78 17.94 -1.09 -19.52
N SER A 79 19.11 -1.45 -20.04
CA SER A 79 20.06 -0.44 -20.50
C SER A 79 19.57 0.41 -21.70
N ALA A 80 18.59 -0.07 -22.47
CA ALA A 80 17.99 0.72 -23.56
C ALA A 80 16.99 1.73 -22.99
N THR A 81 16.10 1.26 -22.12
CA THR A 81 15.09 2.08 -21.43
C THR A 81 15.76 3.14 -20.54
N TYR A 82 16.88 2.80 -19.90
CA TYR A 82 17.67 3.77 -19.14
C TYR A 82 18.27 4.85 -20.06
N ALA A 83 18.83 4.47 -21.22
CA ALA A 83 19.32 5.45 -22.19
C ALA A 83 18.19 6.38 -22.65
N ASP A 84 17.00 5.84 -22.98
CA ASP A 84 15.85 6.63 -23.41
C ASP A 84 15.34 7.57 -22.30
N LEU A 85 15.30 7.09 -21.05
CA LEU A 85 14.96 7.89 -19.88
C LEU A 85 15.94 9.06 -19.72
N ALA A 86 17.25 8.80 -19.73
CA ALA A 86 18.27 9.83 -19.62
C ALA A 86 18.19 10.83 -20.78
N ALA A 87 17.98 10.36 -22.01
CA ALA A 87 17.84 11.21 -23.19
C ALA A 87 16.60 12.13 -23.12
N ALA A 88 15.48 11.63 -22.60
CA ALA A 88 14.26 12.42 -22.46
C ALA A 88 14.41 13.53 -21.40
N ILE A 89 15.16 13.27 -20.34
CA ILE A 89 15.23 14.16 -19.16
C ILE A 89 16.43 15.11 -19.24
N ALA A 90 17.57 14.68 -19.77
CA ALA A 90 18.82 15.44 -19.81
C ALA A 90 18.67 16.90 -20.30
N PRO A 91 17.89 17.22 -21.36
CA PRO A 91 17.71 18.59 -21.84
C PRO A 91 17.20 19.56 -20.77
N CYS A 92 16.39 19.08 -19.81
CA CYS A 92 15.87 19.89 -18.70
C CYS A 92 16.95 20.48 -17.80
N PHE A 93 18.15 19.90 -17.77
CA PHE A 93 19.28 20.36 -16.96
C PHE A 93 20.28 21.21 -17.75
N THR A 94 19.95 21.57 -18.99
CA THR A 94 20.82 22.33 -19.90
C THR A 94 20.13 23.63 -20.34
N PRO A 95 20.86 24.57 -20.99
CA PRO A 95 20.25 25.75 -21.60
C PRO A 95 19.18 25.45 -22.66
N ALA A 96 19.15 24.21 -23.20
CA ALA A 96 18.20 23.78 -24.22
C ALA A 96 16.74 23.66 -23.73
N GLN A 97 16.51 23.76 -22.41
CA GLN A 97 15.23 23.59 -21.74
C GLN A 97 14.62 22.18 -21.93
N CYS A 98 13.60 21.86 -21.14
CA CYS A 98 12.89 20.58 -21.26
C CYS A 98 12.23 20.42 -22.63
N ASN A 99 12.19 19.20 -23.16
CA ASN A 99 11.40 18.84 -24.33
C ASN A 99 10.12 18.08 -23.92
N PRO A 100 8.95 18.72 -23.90
CA PRO A 100 7.71 18.10 -23.43
C PRO A 100 7.30 16.86 -24.24
N GLU A 101 7.54 16.85 -25.56
CA GLU A 101 7.14 15.74 -26.42
C GLU A 101 7.99 14.49 -26.17
N LEU A 102 9.30 14.64 -25.97
CA LEU A 102 10.18 13.52 -25.62
C LEU A 102 9.84 12.95 -24.23
N ILE A 103 9.62 13.83 -23.25
CA ILE A 103 9.22 13.42 -21.89
C ILE A 103 7.89 12.68 -21.95
N ARG A 104 6.89 13.25 -22.63
CA ARG A 104 5.59 12.61 -22.81
C ARG A 104 5.72 11.25 -23.49
N GLY A 105 6.44 11.16 -24.61
CA GLY A 105 6.62 9.94 -25.37
C GLY A 105 7.23 8.82 -24.54
N PHE A 106 8.30 9.11 -23.80
CA PHE A 106 8.93 8.15 -22.90
C PHE A 106 7.96 7.70 -21.80
N PHE A 107 7.41 8.63 -21.01
CA PHE A 107 6.60 8.28 -19.84
C PHE A 107 5.27 7.62 -20.23
N MET A 108 4.63 8.01 -21.33
CA MET A 108 3.44 7.32 -21.82
C MET A 108 3.73 5.85 -22.11
N ASN A 109 4.83 5.54 -22.81
CA ASN A 109 5.18 4.16 -23.14
C ASN A 109 5.58 3.37 -21.89
N TYR A 110 6.47 3.92 -21.07
CA TYR A 110 6.97 3.25 -19.87
C TYR A 110 5.86 3.02 -18.83
N LEU A 111 5.04 4.03 -18.55
CA LEU A 111 3.94 3.92 -17.59
C LEU A 111 2.85 2.99 -18.09
N ARG A 112 2.53 2.98 -19.40
CA ARG A 112 1.56 2.04 -19.96
C ARG A 112 1.99 0.59 -19.73
N LYS A 113 3.22 0.22 -20.08
CA LYS A 113 3.75 -1.13 -19.83
C LYS A 113 3.80 -1.48 -18.35
N SER A 114 4.25 -0.52 -17.53
CA SER A 114 4.28 -0.69 -16.07
C SER A 114 2.88 -0.90 -15.49
N LYS A 115 1.87 -0.18 -16.00
CA LYS A 115 0.47 -0.39 -15.64
C LYS A 115 0.02 -1.78 -16.08
N GLU A 116 0.31 -2.24 -17.29
CA GLU A 116 -0.06 -3.61 -17.71
C GLU A 116 0.45 -4.70 -16.73
N LEU A 117 1.59 -4.46 -16.08
CA LEU A 117 2.14 -5.38 -15.07
C LEU A 117 1.55 -5.21 -13.66
N MET A 118 1.17 -3.99 -13.27
CA MET A 118 0.73 -3.67 -11.89
C MET A 118 -0.77 -3.46 -11.73
N ASN A 119 -1.48 -3.05 -12.78
CA ASN A 119 -2.80 -2.44 -12.70
C ASN A 119 -3.84 -3.41 -12.16
N ASP A 120 -3.81 -4.67 -12.59
CA ASP A 120 -4.76 -5.68 -12.11
C ASP A 120 -4.63 -5.89 -10.58
N GLN A 121 -3.41 -5.86 -10.06
CA GLN A 121 -3.16 -6.03 -8.62
C GLN A 121 -3.43 -4.73 -7.84
N LEU A 122 -2.97 -3.58 -8.34
CA LEU A 122 -3.17 -2.26 -7.70
C LEU A 122 -4.66 -1.89 -7.66
N THR A 123 -5.35 -1.97 -8.79
CA THR A 123 -6.79 -1.72 -8.85
C THR A 123 -7.57 -2.83 -8.17
N GLY A 124 -7.07 -4.07 -8.19
CA GLY A 124 -7.66 -5.20 -7.48
C GLY A 124 -7.86 -4.92 -6.00
N PHE A 125 -6.79 -4.59 -5.26
CA PHE A 125 -6.93 -4.33 -3.82
C PHE A 125 -7.71 -3.03 -3.53
N LEU A 126 -7.62 -2.01 -4.40
CA LEU A 126 -8.42 -0.79 -4.23
C LEU A 126 -9.92 -1.05 -4.46
N LYS A 127 -10.28 -1.98 -5.35
CA LYS A 127 -11.67 -2.44 -5.54
C LYS A 127 -12.14 -3.26 -4.34
N GLU A 128 -11.29 -4.14 -3.80
CA GLU A 128 -11.60 -4.83 -2.54
C GLU A 128 -11.86 -3.83 -1.39
N TRP A 129 -11.13 -2.71 -1.34
CA TRP A 129 -11.42 -1.64 -0.37
C TRP A 129 -12.79 -1.04 -0.59
N LEU A 130 -13.18 -0.75 -1.84
CA LEU A 130 -14.53 -0.27 -2.15
C LEU A 130 -15.60 -1.25 -1.71
N ASP A 131 -15.40 -2.56 -1.90
CA ASP A 131 -16.35 -3.59 -1.48
C ASP A 131 -16.50 -3.62 0.04
N ILE A 132 -15.37 -3.56 0.78
CA ILE A 132 -15.39 -3.50 2.25
C ILE A 132 -16.10 -2.21 2.71
N ILE A 133 -15.80 -1.06 2.11
CA ILE A 133 -16.42 0.23 2.44
C ILE A 133 -17.92 0.19 2.14
N GLY A 134 -18.35 -0.38 1.01
CA GLY A 134 -19.77 -0.58 0.69
C GLY A 134 -20.47 -1.50 1.68
N ASN A 135 -19.79 -2.54 2.17
CA ASN A 135 -20.31 -3.38 3.26
C ASN A 135 -20.41 -2.60 4.58
N MET A 136 -19.48 -1.70 4.88
CA MET A 136 -19.61 -0.79 6.03
C MET A 136 -20.83 0.12 5.87
N GLU A 137 -21.11 0.61 4.66
CA GLU A 137 -22.29 1.45 4.39
C GLU A 137 -23.57 0.71 4.73
N LYS A 138 -23.72 -0.50 4.16
CA LYS A 138 -24.86 -1.36 4.41
C LYS A 138 -25.03 -1.67 5.90
N LYS A 139 -23.95 -2.06 6.58
CA LYS A 139 -24.01 -2.37 8.03
C LYS A 139 -24.27 -1.13 8.88
N GLY A 140 -23.72 0.02 8.52
CA GLY A 140 -24.03 1.28 9.18
C GLY A 140 -25.50 1.67 9.04
N GLN A 141 -26.10 1.50 7.86
CA GLN A 141 -27.54 1.71 7.65
C GLN A 141 -28.39 0.74 8.49
N GLU A 142 -28.00 -0.54 8.56
CA GLU A 142 -28.68 -1.51 9.43
C GLU A 142 -28.61 -1.08 10.92
N VAL A 143 -27.49 -0.48 11.38
CA VAL A 143 -27.39 0.07 12.75
C VAL A 143 -28.37 1.22 12.94
N VAL A 144 -28.45 2.15 11.98
CA VAL A 144 -29.40 3.28 12.03
C VAL A 144 -30.84 2.77 12.14
N SER A 145 -31.25 1.82 11.29
CA SER A 145 -32.60 1.25 11.34
C SER A 145 -32.87 0.48 12.64
N ALA A 146 -31.89 -0.26 13.17
CA ALA A 146 -32.03 -0.95 14.44
C ALA A 146 -32.18 0.03 15.62
N ALA A 147 -31.44 1.13 15.60
CA ALA A 147 -31.53 2.18 16.59
C ALA A 147 -32.89 2.90 16.51
N GLU A 148 -33.40 3.18 15.31
CA GLU A 148 -34.73 3.78 15.10
C GLU A 148 -35.86 2.92 15.64
N ASN A 149 -35.86 1.63 15.31
CA ASN A 149 -36.83 0.68 15.84
C ASN A 149 -36.78 0.64 17.38
N LEU A 150 -35.58 0.60 17.97
CA LEU A 150 -35.41 0.62 19.42
C LEU A 150 -35.89 1.93 20.05
N THR A 151 -35.60 3.09 19.45
CA THR A 151 -36.09 4.40 19.91
C THR A 151 -37.62 4.44 19.90
N GLU A 152 -38.27 3.99 18.83
CA GLU A 152 -39.73 3.94 18.71
C GLU A 152 -40.35 3.08 19.82
N LYS A 153 -39.79 1.88 20.07
CA LYS A 153 -40.27 0.99 21.14
C LYS A 153 -40.10 1.58 22.53
N ILE A 154 -38.93 2.16 22.80
CA ILE A 154 -38.60 2.74 24.10
C ILE A 154 -39.46 3.97 24.40
N THR A 155 -39.82 4.78 23.40
CA THR A 155 -40.59 6.02 23.61
C THR A 155 -41.95 5.77 24.24
N HIS A 156 -42.61 4.66 23.88
CA HIS A 156 -43.94 4.31 24.39
C HIS A 156 -43.93 3.38 25.61
N MET A 157 -42.76 2.84 25.96
CA MET A 157 -42.63 1.88 27.06
C MET A 157 -42.94 2.49 28.44
N PRO A 158 -42.44 3.69 28.82
CA PRO A 158 -42.73 4.29 30.12
C PRO A 158 -44.22 4.45 30.41
N ASP A 159 -45.01 4.86 29.41
CA ASP A 159 -46.46 5.05 29.57
C ASP A 159 -47.19 3.72 29.77
N LYS A 160 -46.81 2.67 29.04
CA LYS A 160 -47.36 1.32 29.21
C LYS A 160 -47.04 0.75 30.59
N ILE A 161 -45.80 0.92 31.05
CA ILE A 161 -45.36 0.48 32.39
C ILE A 161 -46.11 1.26 33.47
N LYS A 162 -46.24 2.58 33.32
CA LYS A 162 -46.97 3.44 34.25
C LYS A 162 -48.44 3.03 34.35
N ALA A 163 -49.10 2.76 33.23
CA ALA A 163 -50.50 2.33 33.23
C ALA A 163 -50.70 1.02 34.03
N ILE A 164 -49.84 0.02 33.86
CA ILE A 164 -49.90 -1.22 34.63
C ILE A 164 -49.62 -0.96 36.12
N ARG A 165 -48.64 -0.11 36.42
CA ARG A 165 -48.31 0.26 37.80
C ARG A 165 -49.51 0.92 38.49
N ASP A 166 -50.13 1.90 37.83
CA ASP A 166 -51.28 2.63 38.36
C ASP A 166 -52.50 1.70 38.56
N GLU A 167 -52.63 0.64 37.75
CA GLU A 167 -53.67 -0.40 37.89
C GLU A 167 -53.44 -1.30 39.12
N VAL A 168 -52.20 -1.74 39.39
CA VAL A 168 -51.92 -2.77 40.41
C VAL A 168 -51.41 -2.21 41.74
N CYS A 169 -50.83 -1.02 41.76
CA CYS A 169 -50.21 -0.40 42.95
C CYS A 169 -51.17 0.54 43.70
N VAL A 170 -52.35 0.04 44.08
CA VAL A 170 -53.32 0.82 44.85
C VAL A 170 -52.99 0.74 46.35
N GLY A 171 -52.88 1.89 47.02
CA GLY A 171 -52.57 1.96 48.45
C GLY A 171 -51.16 1.46 48.77
N GLU A 172 -51.04 0.54 49.73
CA GLU A 172 -49.75 -0.01 50.19
C GLU A 172 -49.27 -1.24 49.39
N ALA A 173 -50.02 -1.70 48.38
CA ALA A 173 -49.78 -2.96 47.68
C ALA A 173 -48.41 -3.10 46.99
N CYS A 174 -47.73 -1.98 46.70
CA CYS A 174 -46.41 -1.97 46.06
C CYS A 174 -45.28 -1.47 46.97
N LEU A 175 -45.49 -1.41 48.29
CA LEU A 175 -44.45 -1.00 49.25
C LEU A 175 -43.47 -2.13 49.60
N GLU A 176 -43.73 -3.36 49.15
CA GLU A 176 -42.81 -4.47 49.35
C GLU A 176 -41.44 -4.21 48.71
N GLN A 177 -40.38 -4.67 49.37
CA GLN A 177 -39.01 -4.38 48.97
C GLN A 177 -38.66 -4.93 47.58
N GLN A 178 -39.17 -6.11 47.21
CA GLN A 178 -38.96 -6.70 45.89
C GLN A 178 -39.59 -5.85 44.77
N VAL A 179 -40.83 -5.39 44.98
CA VAL A 179 -41.55 -4.51 44.04
C VAL A 179 -40.84 -3.16 43.90
N THR A 180 -40.42 -2.57 45.03
CA THR A 180 -39.69 -1.30 45.04
C THR A 180 -38.36 -1.42 44.29
N SER A 181 -37.59 -2.49 44.53
CA SER A 181 -36.33 -2.75 43.83
C SER A 181 -36.52 -2.97 42.33
N PHE A 182 -37.56 -3.71 41.93
CA PHE A 182 -37.91 -3.91 40.53
C PHE A 182 -38.24 -2.60 39.81
N ILE A 183 -39.09 -1.76 40.41
CA ILE A 183 -39.46 -0.45 39.84
C ILE A 183 -38.24 0.46 39.73
N GLN A 184 -37.32 0.43 40.71
CA GLN A 184 -36.06 1.19 40.62
C GLN A 184 -35.19 0.73 39.45
N LYS A 185 -35.01 -0.58 39.25
CA LYS A 185 -34.27 -1.13 38.10
C LYS A 185 -34.91 -0.73 36.77
N ILE A 186 -36.24 -0.72 36.69
CA ILE A 186 -36.96 -0.25 35.50
C ILE A 186 -36.74 1.25 35.28
N SER A 187 -36.75 2.05 36.33
CA SER A 187 -36.45 3.48 36.22
C SER A 187 -35.03 3.71 35.70
N SER A 188 -34.05 2.88 36.07
CA SER A 188 -32.71 2.92 35.49
C SER A 188 -32.69 2.54 34.00
N LEU A 189 -33.65 1.73 33.53
CA LEU A 189 -33.82 1.46 32.09
C LEU A 189 -34.35 2.68 31.31
N ASN A 190 -34.92 3.70 31.98
CA ASN A 190 -35.24 4.97 31.30
C ASN A 190 -33.99 5.79 30.97
N GLU A 191 -32.91 5.69 31.74
CA GLU A 191 -31.63 6.34 31.36
C GLU A 191 -31.03 5.72 30.09
N LEU A 192 -31.41 4.48 29.79
CA LEU A 192 -31.07 3.75 28.58
C LEU A 192 -31.68 4.36 27.31
N VAL A 193 -32.75 5.15 27.43
CA VAL A 193 -33.33 5.93 26.32
C VAL A 193 -32.27 6.85 25.73
N HIS A 194 -31.58 7.62 26.57
CA HIS A 194 -30.54 8.55 26.13
C HIS A 194 -29.34 7.83 25.52
N VAL A 195 -29.00 6.65 26.03
CA VAL A 195 -27.94 5.80 25.45
C VAL A 195 -28.32 5.38 24.03
N VAL A 196 -29.57 5.00 23.79
CA VAL A 196 -30.07 4.61 22.47
C VAL A 196 -30.13 5.80 21.52
N GLU A 197 -30.62 6.95 21.96
CA GLU A 197 -30.63 8.19 21.15
C GLU A 197 -29.21 8.61 20.74
N ASN A 198 -28.27 8.58 21.68
CA ASN A 198 -26.86 8.84 21.40
C ASN A 198 -26.27 7.80 20.42
N SER A 199 -26.65 6.52 20.55
CA SER A 199 -26.21 5.46 19.64
C SER A 199 -26.71 5.67 18.22
N LYS A 200 -27.95 6.14 18.06
CA LYS A 200 -28.52 6.53 16.76
C LYS A 200 -27.71 7.67 16.16
N ALA A 201 -27.49 8.75 16.91
CA ALA A 201 -26.75 9.92 16.43
C ALA A 201 -25.33 9.53 16.00
N ALA A 202 -24.65 8.72 16.79
CA ALA A 202 -23.31 8.25 16.48
C ALA A 202 -23.27 7.30 15.27
N ALA A 203 -24.24 6.40 15.12
CA ALA A 203 -24.35 5.55 13.94
C ALA A 203 -24.54 6.39 12.66
N ILE A 204 -25.37 7.43 12.72
CA ILE A 204 -25.53 8.39 11.62
C ILE A 204 -24.18 9.06 11.30
N THR A 205 -23.45 9.54 12.30
CA THR A 205 -22.11 10.12 12.09
C THR A 205 -21.11 9.13 11.48
N ALA A 206 -21.15 7.86 11.90
CA ALA A 206 -20.30 6.82 11.33
C ALA A 206 -20.64 6.51 9.86
N VAL A 207 -21.92 6.57 9.47
CA VAL A 207 -22.34 6.41 8.07
C VAL A 207 -21.96 7.63 7.23
N GLN A 208 -22.01 8.84 7.80
CA GLN A 208 -21.71 10.08 7.08
C GLN A 208 -20.27 10.18 6.55
N VAL A 209 -19.30 9.47 7.15
CA VAL A 209 -17.91 9.47 6.65
C VAL A 209 -17.70 8.50 5.48
N ILE A 210 -18.64 7.58 5.23
CA ILE A 210 -18.49 6.52 4.23
C ILE A 210 -18.48 7.06 2.79
N PRO A 211 -19.35 8.01 2.39
CA PRO A 211 -19.28 8.62 1.05
C PRO A 211 -17.93 9.26 0.75
N GLU A 212 -17.29 9.89 1.75
CA GLU A 212 -15.94 10.43 1.61
C GLU A 212 -14.93 9.28 1.41
N MET A 213 -15.03 8.20 2.17
CA MET A 213 -14.16 7.02 2.00
C MET A 213 -14.27 6.42 0.59
N ILE A 214 -15.48 6.30 0.06
CA ILE A 214 -15.73 5.85 -1.32
C ILE A 214 -15.07 6.80 -2.32
N THR A 215 -15.28 8.11 -2.14
CA THR A 215 -14.72 9.14 -3.03
C THR A 215 -13.19 9.09 -3.04
N GLN A 216 -12.56 9.04 -1.86
CA GLN A 216 -11.11 8.95 -1.73
C GLN A 216 -10.54 7.68 -2.37
N THR A 217 -11.23 6.54 -2.22
CA THR A 217 -10.79 5.28 -2.83
C THR A 217 -10.96 5.30 -4.36
N ARG A 218 -12.04 5.91 -4.87
CA ARG A 218 -12.20 6.14 -6.32
C ARG A 218 -11.13 7.07 -6.89
N THR A 219 -10.78 8.15 -6.18
CA THR A 219 -9.66 9.02 -6.57
C THR A 219 -8.34 8.26 -6.64
N ALA A 220 -8.11 7.27 -5.78
CA ALA A 220 -6.93 6.40 -5.86
C ALA A 220 -6.92 5.55 -7.14
N ILE A 221 -8.07 4.96 -7.49
CA ILE A 221 -8.23 4.15 -8.71
C ILE A 221 -8.03 5.02 -9.95
N GLU A 222 -8.70 6.18 -10.01
CA GLU A 222 -8.54 7.14 -11.11
C GLU A 222 -7.07 7.58 -11.27
N ALA A 223 -6.36 7.83 -10.17
CA ALA A 223 -4.95 8.18 -10.21
C ALA A 223 -4.03 7.03 -10.66
N ALA A 224 -4.45 5.77 -10.48
CA ALA A 224 -3.74 4.60 -11.00
C ALA A 224 -3.96 4.43 -12.50
N GLU A 225 -5.16 4.76 -12.98
CA GLU A 225 -5.55 4.64 -14.39
C GLU A 225 -5.13 5.86 -15.22
N ALA A 226 -5.04 7.05 -14.63
CA ALA A 226 -4.77 8.31 -15.32
C ALA A 226 -3.43 8.32 -16.08
N ASP A 227 -3.46 8.91 -17.28
CA ASP A 227 -2.25 9.17 -18.05
C ASP A 227 -1.34 10.19 -17.34
N PRO A 228 -0.01 10.10 -17.55
CA PRO A 228 0.92 11.07 -17.01
C PRO A 228 0.60 12.51 -17.47
N ASP A 229 0.45 13.40 -16.49
CA ASP A 229 0.48 14.84 -16.74
C ASP A 229 1.93 15.28 -17.02
N VAL A 230 2.18 15.73 -18.25
CA VAL A 230 3.50 16.16 -18.73
C VAL A 230 4.02 17.36 -17.94
N ASN A 231 3.16 18.29 -17.54
CA ASN A 231 3.57 19.46 -16.76
C ASN A 231 4.04 19.02 -15.37
N PHE A 232 3.30 18.11 -14.74
CA PHE A 232 3.71 17.49 -13.48
C PHE A 232 5.05 16.77 -13.60
N LEU A 233 5.28 16.00 -14.68
CA LEU A 233 6.56 15.33 -14.92
C LEU A 233 7.72 16.31 -15.08
N ILE A 234 7.51 17.39 -15.85
CA ILE A 234 8.51 18.45 -16.03
C ILE A 234 8.85 19.11 -14.68
N GLU A 235 7.85 19.38 -13.84
CA GLU A 235 8.05 19.93 -12.49
C GLU A 235 8.85 18.97 -11.59
N LEU A 236 8.56 17.67 -11.63
CA LEU A 236 9.35 16.67 -10.89
C LEU A 236 10.82 16.66 -11.31
N ILE A 237 11.09 16.77 -12.61
CA ILE A 237 12.44 16.80 -13.15
C ILE A 237 13.16 18.07 -12.70
N LYS A 238 12.55 19.24 -12.93
CA LYS A 238 13.15 20.55 -12.59
C LYS A 238 13.36 20.74 -11.09
N SER A 239 12.46 20.23 -10.26
CA SER A 239 12.60 20.26 -8.79
C SER A 239 13.62 19.27 -8.23
N GLY A 240 14.28 18.48 -9.09
CA GLY A 240 15.27 17.48 -8.68
C GLY A 240 14.66 16.19 -8.09
N ARG A 241 13.32 16.09 -8.08
CA ARG A 241 12.58 14.93 -7.57
C ARG A 241 12.61 13.74 -8.53
N LEU A 242 13.10 13.91 -9.75
CA LEU A 242 13.31 12.84 -10.73
C LEU A 242 14.70 12.98 -11.37
N THR A 243 15.74 12.62 -10.61
CA THR A 243 17.15 12.72 -11.03
C THR A 243 17.86 11.36 -11.07
N LYS A 244 17.22 10.32 -10.55
CA LYS A 244 17.72 8.94 -10.46
C LYS A 244 16.64 7.95 -10.84
N VAL A 245 17.04 6.75 -11.27
CA VAL A 245 16.12 5.65 -11.55
C VAL A 245 15.26 5.31 -10.32
N ASP A 246 15.83 5.35 -9.12
CA ASP A 246 15.10 5.13 -7.86
C ASP A 246 13.91 6.07 -7.66
N ASN A 247 13.93 7.24 -8.31
CA ASN A 247 12.87 8.23 -8.21
C ASN A 247 11.76 8.04 -9.25
N ILE A 248 11.82 7.01 -10.09
CA ILE A 248 10.80 6.74 -11.11
C ILE A 248 9.39 6.65 -10.51
N TRP A 249 9.27 6.22 -9.25
CA TRP A 249 7.99 6.18 -8.54
C TRP A 249 7.31 7.53 -8.36
N ASN A 250 8.06 8.63 -8.41
CA ASN A 250 7.49 9.95 -8.36
C ASN A 250 6.64 10.27 -9.59
N SER A 251 6.90 9.63 -10.74
CA SER A 251 6.08 9.82 -11.95
C SER A 251 4.73 9.10 -11.88
N PHE A 252 4.53 8.18 -10.92
CA PHE A 252 3.25 7.48 -10.74
C PHE A 252 2.35 8.29 -9.80
N GLN A 253 1.30 8.90 -10.34
CA GLN A 253 0.37 9.73 -9.55
C GLN A 253 -0.29 8.96 -8.39
N ALA A 254 -0.69 7.70 -8.62
CA ALA A 254 -1.23 6.84 -7.56
C ALA A 254 -0.28 6.71 -6.37
N VAL A 255 1.03 6.52 -6.61
CA VAL A 255 2.03 6.40 -5.54
C VAL A 255 2.14 7.69 -4.72
N GLN A 256 1.99 8.85 -5.36
CA GLN A 256 2.03 10.13 -4.67
C GLN A 256 0.77 10.40 -3.84
N LYS A 257 -0.41 10.02 -4.35
CA LYS A 257 -1.71 10.31 -3.71
C LYS A 257 -2.11 9.27 -2.65
N LEU A 258 -1.71 8.02 -2.81
CA LEU A 258 -2.15 6.92 -1.94
C LEU A 258 -1.84 7.14 -0.44
N PRO A 259 -0.67 7.67 -0.04
CA PRO A 259 -0.40 7.96 1.38
C PRO A 259 -1.37 8.98 1.99
N GLU A 260 -1.74 10.02 1.24
CA GLU A 260 -2.71 11.03 1.67
C GLU A 260 -4.10 10.39 1.83
N ILE A 261 -4.55 9.67 0.81
CA ILE A 261 -5.84 8.94 0.79
C ILE A 261 -5.94 7.98 1.98
N VAL A 262 -4.89 7.19 2.24
CA VAL A 262 -4.81 6.29 3.40
C VAL A 262 -4.90 7.08 4.71
N GLY A 263 -4.28 8.25 4.78
CA GLY A 263 -4.41 9.17 5.91
C GLY A 263 -5.86 9.61 6.16
N HIS A 264 -6.62 9.92 5.11
CA HIS A 264 -8.06 10.22 5.20
C HIS A 264 -8.86 9.01 5.65
N LEU A 265 -8.67 7.85 5.01
CA LEU A 265 -9.35 6.60 5.35
C LEU A 265 -9.09 6.17 6.81
N LYS A 266 -7.87 6.39 7.32
CA LYS A 266 -7.53 6.12 8.73
C LYS A 266 -8.31 7.01 9.70
N LYS A 267 -8.54 8.29 9.37
CA LYS A 267 -9.36 9.18 10.20
C LYS A 267 -10.82 8.71 10.21
N SER A 268 -11.37 8.37 9.04
CA SER A 268 -12.75 7.89 8.92
C SER A 268 -12.97 6.57 9.68
N THR A 269 -12.05 5.61 9.55
CA THR A 269 -12.11 4.32 10.28
C THR A 269 -12.02 4.51 11.79
N THR A 270 -11.22 5.48 12.28
CA THR A 270 -11.17 5.83 13.71
C THR A 270 -12.51 6.34 14.22
N SER A 271 -13.23 7.13 13.43
CA SER A 271 -14.57 7.62 13.77
C SER A 271 -15.57 6.47 13.89
N ILE A 272 -15.57 5.53 12.93
CA ILE A 272 -16.45 4.35 12.97
C ILE A 272 -16.08 3.46 14.17
N GLN A 273 -14.79 3.24 14.43
CA GLN A 273 -14.32 2.41 15.55
C GLN A 273 -14.83 2.94 16.89
N ARG A 274 -14.82 4.26 17.09
CA ARG A 274 -15.30 4.89 18.33
C ARG A 274 -16.76 4.53 18.62
N VAL A 275 -17.59 4.53 17.58
CA VAL A 275 -19.00 4.14 17.68
C VAL A 275 -19.11 2.66 18.06
N VAL A 276 -18.37 1.79 17.38
CA VAL A 276 -18.38 0.35 17.67
C VAL A 276 -17.97 0.07 19.13
N THR A 277 -16.88 0.67 19.63
CA THR A 277 -16.41 0.39 20.99
C THR A 277 -17.31 0.96 22.07
N GLN A 278 -17.78 2.21 21.90
CA GLN A 278 -18.57 2.89 22.91
C GLN A 278 -19.95 2.25 23.06
N TYR A 279 -20.64 1.98 21.96
CA TYR A 279 -22.02 1.51 22.01
C TYR A 279 -22.15 0.00 22.24
N ASN A 280 -21.14 -0.80 21.88
CA ASN A 280 -21.09 -2.19 22.34
C ASN A 280 -21.04 -2.29 23.86
N SER A 281 -20.22 -1.46 24.52
CA SER A 281 -20.13 -1.46 25.99
C SER A 281 -21.47 -1.10 26.63
N TYR A 282 -22.17 -0.10 26.08
CA TYR A 282 -23.48 0.30 26.60
C TYR A 282 -24.55 -0.75 26.38
N GLY A 283 -24.60 -1.37 25.19
CA GLY A 283 -25.53 -2.46 24.90
C GLY A 283 -25.33 -3.66 25.83
N HIS A 284 -24.09 -4.00 26.17
CA HIS A 284 -23.80 -5.06 27.14
C HIS A 284 -24.28 -4.73 28.55
N ASN A 285 -24.00 -3.53 29.06
CA ASN A 285 -24.48 -3.11 30.38
C ASN A 285 -26.01 -3.13 30.46
N ALA A 286 -26.66 -2.66 29.40
CA ALA A 286 -28.11 -2.65 29.29
C ALA A 286 -28.73 -4.05 29.29
N LYS A 287 -28.14 -4.98 28.54
CA LYS A 287 -28.55 -6.39 28.55
C LYS A 287 -28.42 -7.02 29.94
N ALA A 288 -27.39 -6.67 30.71
CA ALA A 288 -27.24 -7.18 32.07
C ALA A 288 -28.40 -6.74 32.98
N VAL A 289 -28.76 -5.44 32.96
CA VAL A 289 -29.90 -4.92 33.74
C VAL A 289 -31.22 -5.55 33.31
N ILE A 290 -31.44 -5.70 32.01
CA ILE A 290 -32.63 -6.39 31.47
C ILE A 290 -32.67 -7.84 31.95
N GLY A 291 -31.54 -8.55 31.91
CA GLY A 291 -31.44 -9.93 32.40
C GLY A 291 -31.82 -10.05 33.87
N GLU A 292 -31.36 -9.12 34.72
CA GLU A 292 -31.75 -9.08 36.12
C GLU A 292 -33.27 -8.87 36.29
N VAL A 293 -33.85 -7.93 35.56
CA VAL A 293 -35.30 -7.62 35.59
C VAL A 293 -36.13 -8.82 35.14
N LEU A 294 -35.72 -9.51 34.08
CA LEU A 294 -36.43 -10.66 33.52
C LEU A 294 -36.25 -11.95 34.34
N SER A 295 -35.21 -12.02 35.17
CA SER A 295 -34.95 -13.19 36.02
C SER A 295 -35.82 -13.28 37.28
N LEU A 296 -36.48 -12.18 37.67
CA LEU A 296 -37.33 -12.15 38.86
C LEU A 296 -38.56 -13.03 38.67
N GLN A 297 -38.89 -13.79 39.71
CA GLN A 297 -40.12 -14.56 39.76
C GLN A 297 -41.16 -13.84 40.62
N TRP A 298 -42.38 -13.82 40.11
CA TRP A 298 -43.51 -13.18 40.75
C TRP A 298 -44.55 -14.23 41.14
N ASP A 299 -45.25 -13.96 42.23
CA ASP A 299 -46.39 -14.77 42.65
C ASP A 299 -47.63 -14.50 41.77
N THR A 300 -48.72 -15.21 42.05
CA THR A 300 -49.98 -15.08 41.31
C THR A 300 -50.89 -13.97 41.85
N THR A 301 -50.39 -13.06 42.69
CA THR A 301 -51.19 -11.93 43.18
C THR A 301 -51.47 -10.94 42.04
N ALA A 302 -52.36 -9.96 42.28
CA ALA A 302 -52.61 -8.88 41.32
C ALA A 302 -51.33 -8.10 41.00
N VAL A 303 -50.51 -7.83 42.02
CA VAL A 303 -49.22 -7.14 41.89
C VAL A 303 -48.24 -8.02 41.11
N GLY A 304 -48.06 -9.29 41.50
CA GLY A 304 -47.17 -10.24 40.81
C GLY A 304 -47.54 -10.45 39.33
N SER A 305 -48.84 -10.54 39.03
CA SER A 305 -49.35 -10.60 37.65
C SER A 305 -49.05 -9.31 36.87
N GLY A 306 -49.20 -8.14 37.51
CA GLY A 306 -48.82 -6.84 36.93
C GLY A 306 -47.33 -6.74 36.62
N MET A 307 -46.46 -7.17 37.54
CA MET A 307 -45.01 -7.17 37.32
C MET A 307 -44.60 -8.15 36.21
N THR A 308 -45.28 -9.29 36.09
CA THR A 308 -45.11 -10.23 34.98
C THR A 308 -45.48 -9.60 33.63
N LYS A 309 -46.58 -8.82 33.57
CA LYS A 309 -46.93 -8.06 32.36
C LYS A 309 -45.85 -7.03 32.00
N ILE A 310 -45.28 -6.33 33.00
CA ILE A 310 -44.17 -5.39 32.79
C ILE A 310 -42.92 -6.11 32.28
N GLN A 311 -42.55 -7.27 32.84
CA GLN A 311 -41.46 -8.09 32.32
C GLN A 311 -41.69 -8.47 30.85
N GLN A 312 -42.91 -8.83 30.48
CA GLN A 312 -43.24 -9.16 29.10
C GLN A 312 -43.04 -7.95 28.16
N ILE A 313 -43.43 -6.74 28.59
CA ILE A 313 -43.18 -5.50 27.84
C ILE A 313 -41.67 -5.29 27.65
N ILE A 314 -40.89 -5.40 28.73
CA ILE A 314 -39.42 -5.21 28.68
C ILE A 314 -38.78 -6.25 27.75
N LYS A 315 -39.23 -7.50 27.80
CA LYS A 315 -38.76 -8.56 26.90
C LYS A 315 -39.03 -8.23 25.43
N THR A 316 -40.26 -7.83 25.09
CA THR A 316 -40.65 -7.62 23.69
C THR A 316 -40.19 -6.28 23.11
N GLU A 317 -40.25 -5.22 23.91
CA GLU A 317 -40.03 -3.85 23.43
C GLU A 317 -38.59 -3.37 23.67
N LEU A 318 -37.83 -4.02 24.57
CA LEU A 318 -36.47 -3.62 24.91
C LEU A 318 -35.41 -4.71 24.67
N GLU A 319 -35.58 -5.92 25.20
CA GLU A 319 -34.56 -6.98 25.10
C GLU A 319 -34.25 -7.36 23.65
N ALA A 320 -35.29 -7.71 22.87
CA ALA A 320 -35.10 -8.15 21.49
C ALA A 320 -34.56 -7.04 20.57
N PRO A 321 -35.11 -5.79 20.57
CA PRO A 321 -34.58 -4.73 19.72
C PRO A 321 -33.17 -4.26 20.13
N LEU A 322 -32.84 -4.23 21.43
CA LEU A 322 -31.48 -3.96 21.91
C LEU A 322 -30.52 -5.08 21.50
N GLY A 323 -30.98 -6.33 21.56
CA GLY A 323 -30.29 -7.50 21.04
C GLY A 323 -29.87 -7.32 19.58
N ASN A 324 -30.83 -6.91 18.74
CA ASN A 324 -30.59 -6.62 17.33
C ASN A 324 -29.60 -5.47 17.13
N LEU A 325 -29.78 -4.32 17.80
CA LEU A 325 -28.87 -3.19 17.70
C LEU A 325 -27.42 -3.57 18.05
N THR A 326 -27.22 -4.26 19.18
CA THR A 326 -25.88 -4.69 19.62
C THR A 326 -25.25 -5.64 18.60
N ASN A 327 -26.02 -6.57 18.05
CA ASN A 327 -25.54 -7.51 17.03
C ASN A 327 -25.09 -6.78 15.76
N THR A 328 -25.90 -5.83 15.27
CA THR A 328 -25.55 -5.07 14.06
C THR A 328 -24.33 -4.17 14.26
N ILE A 329 -24.17 -3.56 15.45
CA ILE A 329 -22.94 -2.82 15.80
C ILE A 329 -21.73 -3.75 15.79
N GLY A 330 -21.85 -4.96 16.35
CA GLY A 330 -20.79 -5.98 16.28
C GLY A 330 -20.43 -6.39 14.85
N GLN A 331 -21.43 -6.52 13.97
CA GLN A 331 -21.21 -6.81 12.54
C GLN A 331 -20.50 -5.66 11.82
N LEU A 332 -20.87 -4.40 12.08
CA LEU A 332 -20.15 -3.23 11.57
C LEU A 332 -18.69 -3.25 12.04
N GLY A 333 -18.46 -3.56 13.33
CA GLY A 333 -17.11 -3.75 13.89
C GLY A 333 -16.31 -4.81 13.15
N SER A 334 -16.93 -5.95 12.83
CA SER A 334 -16.28 -7.06 12.12
C SER A 334 -15.88 -6.67 10.68
N VAL A 335 -16.73 -5.92 9.97
CA VAL A 335 -16.39 -5.39 8.62
C VAL A 335 -15.28 -4.34 8.71
N LEU A 336 -15.30 -3.50 9.74
CA LEU A 336 -14.23 -2.54 9.99
C LEU A 336 -12.90 -3.25 10.31
N ASP A 337 -12.92 -4.34 11.08
CA ASP A 337 -11.77 -5.18 11.40
C ASP A 337 -11.14 -5.84 10.18
N SER A 338 -11.90 -6.12 9.11
CA SER A 338 -11.34 -6.62 7.86
C SER A 338 -10.72 -5.53 6.99
N PHE A 339 -10.86 -4.25 7.33
CA PHE A 339 -10.36 -3.16 6.49
C PHE A 339 -8.85 -2.93 6.67
N PRO A 340 -8.04 -3.01 5.59
CA PRO A 340 -6.58 -2.91 5.62
C PRO A 340 -5.98 -1.64 6.26
N VAL A 341 -6.69 -0.52 6.12
CA VAL A 341 -6.19 0.77 6.61
C VAL A 341 -6.38 0.94 8.12
N LYS A 342 -7.24 0.11 8.74
CA LYS A 342 -7.46 0.15 10.18
C LYS A 342 -6.17 -0.17 10.94
N ASP A 343 -5.94 0.58 12.01
CA ASP A 343 -4.81 0.42 12.96
C ASP A 343 -3.40 0.54 12.34
N GLY A 344 -3.30 1.14 11.14
CA GLY A 344 -2.01 1.31 10.47
C GLY A 344 -1.39 0.01 9.98
N ARG A 345 -2.21 -1.03 9.73
CA ARG A 345 -1.77 -2.27 9.10
C ARG A 345 -1.26 -2.01 7.67
N PHE A 346 -1.93 -1.10 6.97
CA PHE A 346 -1.50 -0.63 5.67
C PHE A 346 -0.10 -0.02 5.68
N ALA A 347 0.76 -0.51 4.79
CA ALA A 347 2.06 0.09 4.55
C ALA A 347 2.38 0.07 3.05
N LEU A 348 3.01 1.14 2.58
CA LEU A 348 3.48 1.32 1.21
C LEU A 348 4.99 1.54 1.24
N GLN A 349 5.74 0.77 0.47
CA GLN A 349 7.16 0.99 0.24
C GLN A 349 7.42 0.96 -1.25
N THR A 350 8.24 1.89 -1.73
CA THR A 350 8.69 1.90 -3.12
C THR A 350 10.19 1.65 -3.15
N GLY A 351 10.67 1.05 -4.23
CA GLY A 351 12.09 0.79 -4.39
C GLY A 351 12.43 0.33 -5.79
N VAL A 352 13.73 0.12 -6.00
CA VAL A 352 14.27 -0.42 -7.24
C VAL A 352 15.26 -1.52 -6.90
N ALA A 353 14.95 -2.73 -7.35
CA ALA A 353 15.85 -3.87 -7.22
C ALA A 353 16.82 -3.81 -8.40
N SER A 354 18.09 -3.50 -8.12
CA SER A 354 19.12 -3.28 -9.14
C SER A 354 20.05 -4.49 -9.19
N TYR A 355 20.14 -5.16 -10.34
CA TYR A 355 20.96 -6.36 -10.47
C TYR A 355 22.17 -6.14 -11.38
N GLN A 356 23.28 -6.76 -10.99
CA GLN A 356 24.57 -6.63 -11.64
C GLN A 356 24.61 -7.47 -12.90
N ARG A 357 25.26 -6.92 -13.92
CA ARG A 357 25.47 -7.58 -15.21
C ARG A 357 26.95 -7.56 -15.54
N TYR A 358 27.48 -8.66 -16.07
CA TYR A 358 28.90 -8.74 -16.41
C TYR A 358 29.16 -9.80 -17.47
N SER A 359 30.20 -9.59 -18.27
CA SER A 359 30.79 -10.63 -19.11
C SER A 359 32.04 -11.17 -18.43
N THR A 360 32.29 -12.48 -18.57
CA THR A 360 33.55 -13.10 -18.13
C THR A 360 34.46 -13.25 -19.32
N VAL A 361 35.63 -12.62 -19.25
CA VAL A 361 36.63 -12.71 -20.30
C VAL A 361 37.77 -13.62 -19.85
N SER A 362 38.03 -14.63 -20.67
CA SER A 362 39.20 -15.50 -20.58
C SER A 362 39.71 -15.75 -21.99
N MET A 363 40.84 -15.16 -22.35
CA MET A 363 41.45 -15.30 -23.69
C MET A 363 42.96 -15.05 -23.64
N ASP A 364 43.67 -15.49 -24.67
CA ASP A 364 45.06 -15.09 -24.86
C ASP A 364 45.14 -13.70 -25.49
N VAL A 365 45.93 -12.79 -24.90
CA VAL A 365 46.12 -11.41 -25.38
C VAL A 365 47.58 -11.18 -25.77
N PRO A 366 47.87 -10.25 -26.71
CA PRO A 366 49.24 -9.90 -27.04
C PRO A 366 49.91 -9.17 -25.87
N CYS A 367 50.90 -9.80 -25.26
CA CYS A 367 51.80 -9.20 -24.29
C CYS A 367 53.13 -8.81 -24.93
N THR A 368 53.81 -7.83 -24.35
CA THR A 368 55.19 -7.45 -24.71
C THR A 368 56.17 -7.85 -23.62
N ARG A 369 57.35 -8.30 -24.02
CA ARG A 369 58.52 -8.44 -23.14
C ARG A 369 59.77 -7.93 -23.87
N GLN A 370 60.82 -7.60 -23.13
CA GLN A 370 62.10 -7.23 -23.73
C GLN A 370 62.89 -8.50 -24.08
N GLY A 371 63.10 -8.75 -25.38
CA GLY A 371 64.01 -9.76 -25.89
C GLY A 371 65.39 -9.18 -26.13
N ARG A 372 66.44 -10.00 -26.05
CA ARG A 372 67.80 -9.64 -26.47
C ARG A 372 68.26 -10.60 -27.54
N LYS A 373 68.69 -10.07 -28.69
CA LYS A 373 69.28 -10.86 -29.78
C LYS A 373 70.60 -10.26 -30.18
N THR A 374 71.57 -11.15 -30.34
CA THR A 374 72.89 -10.77 -30.80
C THR A 374 72.97 -11.03 -32.29
N PHE A 375 73.27 -9.99 -33.06
CA PHE A 375 73.53 -10.11 -34.49
C PHE A 375 75.04 -10.09 -34.70
N SER A 376 75.52 -11.00 -35.56
CA SER A 376 76.94 -11.10 -35.91
C SER A 376 77.09 -11.03 -37.43
N ALA A 377 77.89 -10.09 -37.93
CA ALA A 377 78.21 -9.97 -39.36
C ALA A 377 79.65 -9.46 -39.52
N ALA A 378 80.44 -10.11 -40.39
CA ALA A 378 81.83 -9.72 -40.72
C ALA A 378 82.72 -9.41 -39.50
N GLY A 379 82.67 -10.25 -38.45
CA GLY A 379 83.46 -10.07 -37.23
C GLY A 379 82.90 -9.07 -36.21
N PHE A 380 81.87 -8.29 -36.56
CA PHE A 380 81.17 -7.41 -35.63
C PHE A 380 80.03 -8.16 -34.93
N LYS A 381 79.99 -8.10 -33.60
CA LYS A 381 78.94 -8.68 -32.75
C LYS A 381 78.26 -7.57 -31.93
N LYS A 382 76.96 -7.36 -32.12
CA LYS A 382 76.20 -6.35 -31.37
C LYS A 382 74.89 -6.93 -30.85
N THR A 383 74.61 -6.68 -29.58
CA THR A 383 73.37 -7.09 -28.93
C THR A 383 72.37 -5.95 -28.97
N TYR A 384 71.17 -6.25 -29.45
CA TYR A 384 70.06 -5.31 -29.46
C TYR A 384 68.96 -5.84 -28.56
N SER A 385 68.42 -4.96 -27.72
CA SER A 385 67.14 -5.19 -27.06
C SER A 385 66.03 -4.77 -28.02
N TYR A 386 65.03 -5.62 -28.20
CA TYR A 386 63.85 -5.32 -29.00
C TYR A 386 62.61 -5.88 -28.31
N PRO A 387 61.42 -5.26 -28.51
CA PRO A 387 60.18 -5.79 -27.98
C PRO A 387 59.84 -7.12 -28.68
N GLU A 388 59.62 -8.16 -27.88
CA GLU A 388 59.05 -9.43 -28.33
C GLU A 388 57.57 -9.46 -27.94
N PHE A 389 56.71 -9.79 -28.90
CA PHE A 389 55.29 -10.03 -28.67
C PHE A 389 55.03 -11.51 -28.48
N TYR A 390 54.23 -11.86 -27.48
CA TYR A 390 53.82 -13.24 -27.22
C TYR A 390 52.37 -13.26 -26.71
N LEU A 391 51.70 -14.40 -26.85
CA LEU A 391 50.38 -14.60 -26.27
C LEU A 391 50.51 -14.89 -24.78
N CYS A 392 49.81 -14.12 -23.95
CA CYS A 392 49.72 -14.33 -22.52
C CYS A 392 48.26 -14.57 -22.12
N PRO A 393 47.98 -15.49 -21.19
CA PRO A 393 46.63 -15.74 -20.75
C PRO A 393 46.10 -14.52 -19.97
N TYR A 394 44.94 -14.03 -20.36
CA TYR A 394 44.20 -12.99 -19.67
C TYR A 394 42.88 -13.56 -19.18
N GLY A 395 42.70 -13.58 -17.86
CA GLY A 395 41.43 -13.98 -17.24
C GLY A 395 41.53 -15.26 -16.40
N PRO A 396 40.39 -15.71 -15.83
CA PRO A 396 39.06 -15.13 -15.98
C PRO A 396 38.93 -13.78 -15.26
N LYS A 397 38.45 -12.75 -15.96
CA LYS A 397 38.15 -11.42 -15.39
C LYS A 397 36.74 -10.98 -15.76
N ARG A 398 36.06 -10.29 -14.84
CA ARG A 398 34.72 -9.74 -15.05
C ARG A 398 34.81 -8.34 -15.64
N ILE A 399 34.09 -8.11 -16.73
CA ILE A 399 33.81 -6.77 -17.26
C ILE A 399 32.38 -6.43 -16.83
N PRO A 400 32.18 -5.44 -15.94
CA PRO A 400 30.85 -5.03 -15.51
C PRO A 400 30.14 -4.25 -16.62
N TRP A 401 28.83 -4.42 -16.69
CA TRP A 401 27.91 -3.63 -17.52
C TRP A 401 27.00 -2.78 -16.62
N PRO A 402 26.37 -1.71 -17.15
CA PRO A 402 25.33 -1.00 -16.41
C PRO A 402 24.27 -1.98 -15.88
N ASN A 403 23.84 -1.75 -14.64
CA ASN A 403 22.80 -2.60 -14.05
C ASN A 403 21.49 -2.42 -14.82
N HIS A 404 20.65 -3.44 -14.70
CA HIS A 404 19.24 -3.30 -14.96
C HIS A 404 18.52 -3.09 -13.63
N HIS A 405 17.34 -2.49 -13.74
CA HIS A 405 16.59 -2.01 -12.60
C HIS A 405 15.15 -2.54 -12.69
N ILE A 406 14.68 -3.18 -11.62
CA ILE A 406 13.30 -3.64 -11.49
C ILE A 406 12.64 -2.75 -10.45
N PRO A 407 11.92 -1.69 -10.86
CA PRO A 407 11.16 -0.91 -9.90
C PRO A 407 10.05 -1.80 -9.32
N PHE A 408 9.88 -1.72 -8.00
CA PHE A 408 8.74 -2.32 -7.31
C PHE A 408 8.03 -1.38 -6.33
N ILE A 409 6.76 -1.70 -6.06
CA ILE A 409 5.97 -1.22 -4.93
C ILE A 409 5.67 -2.43 -4.04
N LYS A 410 5.95 -2.32 -2.73
CA LYS A 410 5.43 -3.24 -1.72
C LYS A 410 4.21 -2.62 -1.05
N VAL A 411 3.14 -3.39 -1.00
CA VAL A 411 1.91 -3.04 -0.28
C VAL A 411 1.66 -4.10 0.77
N ARG A 412 1.44 -3.69 2.01
CA ARG A 412 0.89 -4.56 3.05
C ARG A 412 -0.54 -4.13 3.28
N THR A 413 -1.48 -5.05 3.19
CA THR A 413 -2.90 -4.83 3.46
C THR A 413 -3.31 -5.50 4.76
#